data_AF-A0A835DTW3-F1
#
_entry.id   AF-A0A835DTW3-F1
#
_cell.length_a   1.000
_cell.length_b   1.000
_cell.length_c   1.000
_cell.angle_alpha   90.00
_cell.angle_beta   90.00
_cell.angle_gamma   90.00
#
_symmetry.space_group_name_H-M   'P 1'
#
loop_
_entity.id
_entity.type
_entity.pdbx_description
1 polymer ?
#
loop_
_entity_poly.entity_id
_entity_poly.type
_entity_poly.pdbx_seq_one_letter_code
_entity_poly.pdbx_strand_id
1 'polypeptide(L)'
;MPVAASAIYFLNLRGDVLINRLYRDDVGGNMVDAFRMHIMQTKELGTCPVRQIGGCSFFYMRISNVYIVIVVSSNANVACAFKFVVEAVVLFKSYFGGAFDEDAIRNNFVLIYELLDEIMDFGYPQNLSPEILKLYITQEGVRSPFSSKPADKPVPNATLQVTGAVGWRREGLVYKKNEVILLCLFYEFEYCKAILPDFNTQVLQVFLDIVESVNLLMSSKGSVLRCDVTGKILMKCFLSGMPDLKLGLNDKIGLEKESQLKSRPTKSGKTIELDDVTFHQCVNLTRFNSEKTVSFVPPDGEFELMK
;
A
#
# COMPACT_ATOMS: atom_id res chain seq x y z
N MET A 1 -10.34 -15.46 -13.52
CA MET A 1 -10.43 -14.06 -13.06
C MET A 1 -10.26 -13.15 -14.26
N PRO A 2 -10.95 -11.99 -14.32
CA PRO A 2 -10.67 -11.00 -15.35
C PRO A 2 -9.20 -10.55 -15.25
N VAL A 3 -8.53 -10.44 -16.40
CA VAL A 3 -7.13 -10.02 -16.51
C VAL A 3 -7.01 -8.53 -16.16
N ALA A 4 -5.87 -8.12 -15.59
CA ALA A 4 -5.60 -6.70 -15.28
C ALA A 4 -4.92 -5.97 -16.45
N ALA A 5 -3.98 -6.62 -17.14
CA ALA A 5 -3.22 -6.04 -18.24
C ALA A 5 -2.86 -7.08 -19.32
N SER A 6 -2.89 -6.72 -20.60
CA SER A 6 -2.21 -7.51 -21.65
C SER A 6 -0.82 -6.93 -21.95
N ALA A 7 -0.69 -5.60 -21.87
CA ALA A 7 0.55 -4.88 -22.08
C ALA A 7 0.60 -3.63 -21.20
N ILE A 8 1.79 -3.23 -20.79
CA ILE A 8 2.06 -2.02 -20.01
C ILE A 8 3.12 -1.18 -20.72
N TYR A 9 2.86 0.11 -20.85
CA TYR A 9 3.73 1.08 -21.49
C TYR A 9 3.96 2.26 -20.56
N PHE A 10 5.22 2.70 -20.46
CA PHE A 10 5.63 3.93 -19.81
C PHE A 10 6.02 4.91 -20.91
N LEU A 11 5.28 6.01 -21.04
CA LEU A 11 5.47 7.01 -22.09
C LEU A 11 5.87 8.35 -21.47
N ASN A 12 6.70 9.14 -22.14
CA ASN A 12 6.92 10.53 -21.74
C ASN A 12 5.75 11.43 -22.16
N LEU A 13 5.81 12.73 -21.85
CA LEU A 13 4.79 13.71 -22.24
C LEU A 13 4.63 13.90 -23.76
N ARG A 14 5.65 13.54 -24.55
CA ARG A 14 5.60 13.56 -26.03
C ARG A 14 4.97 12.29 -26.61
N GLY A 15 4.78 11.26 -25.78
CA GLY A 15 4.30 9.94 -26.17
C GLY A 15 5.40 8.93 -26.47
N ASP A 16 6.69 9.31 -26.41
CA ASP A 16 7.84 8.41 -26.62
C ASP A 16 7.83 7.28 -25.60
N VAL A 17 7.99 6.04 -26.08
CA VAL A 17 8.08 4.86 -25.22
C VAL A 17 9.39 4.92 -24.44
N LEU A 18 9.29 5.00 -23.13
CA LEU A 18 10.42 4.84 -22.22
C LEU A 18 10.68 3.36 -21.99
N ILE A 19 9.63 2.62 -21.62
CA ILE A 19 9.65 1.18 -21.36
C ILE A 19 8.33 0.59 -21.85
N ASN A 20 8.37 -0.62 -22.40
CA ASN A 20 7.17 -1.41 -22.66
C ASN A 20 7.37 -2.85 -22.17
N ARG A 21 6.28 -3.48 -21.75
CA ARG A 21 6.24 -4.91 -21.43
C ARG A 21 4.94 -5.50 -21.95
N LEU A 22 5.07 -6.54 -22.77
CA LEU A 22 3.98 -7.38 -23.25
C LEU A 22 3.90 -8.60 -22.35
N TYR A 23 2.74 -8.84 -21.75
CA TYR A 23 2.45 -10.03 -20.95
C TYR A 23 1.64 -11.07 -21.74
N ARG A 24 0.95 -10.63 -22.79
CA ARG A 24 0.11 -11.47 -23.64
C ARG A 24 0.32 -11.09 -25.10
N ASP A 25 0.24 -12.07 -25.98
CA ASP A 25 0.42 -11.90 -27.44
C ASP A 25 -0.86 -11.44 -28.16
N ASP A 26 -1.87 -10.98 -27.42
CA ASP A 26 -3.18 -10.57 -27.92
C ASP A 26 -3.26 -9.08 -28.30
N VAL A 27 -2.16 -8.34 -28.13
CA VAL A 27 -2.06 -6.91 -28.42
C VAL A 27 -0.99 -6.66 -29.49
N GLY A 28 -1.38 -6.02 -30.59
CA GLY A 28 -0.46 -5.68 -31.69
C GLY A 28 0.51 -4.53 -31.36
N GLY A 29 1.57 -4.38 -32.16
CA GLY A 29 2.63 -3.37 -31.91
C GLY A 29 2.21 -1.90 -32.08
N ASN A 30 1.08 -1.61 -32.73
CA ASN A 30 0.67 -0.23 -33.09
C ASN A 30 -0.15 0.50 -32.01
N MET A 31 -0.24 -0.05 -30.78
CA MET A 31 -1.10 0.52 -29.73
C MET A 31 -0.61 1.87 -29.21
N VAL A 32 0.70 2.08 -29.17
CA VAL A 32 1.27 3.37 -28.72
C VAL A 32 0.90 4.49 -29.68
N ASP A 33 0.94 4.24 -30.99
CA ASP A 33 0.56 5.24 -31.99
C ASP A 33 -0.95 5.53 -31.92
N ALA A 34 -1.77 4.48 -31.75
CA ALA A 34 -3.21 4.65 -31.52
C ALA A 34 -3.49 5.51 -30.29
N PHE A 35 -2.78 5.26 -29.18
CA PHE A 35 -2.88 6.05 -27.95
C PHE A 35 -2.47 7.51 -28.18
N ARG A 36 -1.34 7.77 -28.85
CA ARG A 36 -0.88 9.13 -29.14
C ARG A 36 -1.90 9.92 -29.96
N MET A 37 -2.36 9.34 -31.07
CA MET A 37 -3.29 9.98 -32.00
C MET A 37 -4.64 10.28 -31.36
N HIS A 38 -5.20 9.33 -30.59
CA HIS A 38 -6.57 9.46 -30.10
C HIS A 38 -6.66 10.06 -28.70
N ILE A 39 -5.61 9.98 -27.88
CA ILE A 39 -5.67 10.39 -26.47
C ILE A 39 -4.76 11.60 -26.22
N MET A 40 -3.49 11.56 -26.65
CA MET A 40 -2.57 12.66 -26.36
C MET A 40 -2.80 13.90 -27.24
N GLN A 41 -3.16 13.72 -28.51
CA GLN A 41 -3.39 14.83 -29.43
C GLN A 41 -4.79 15.44 -29.30
N THR A 42 -5.73 14.70 -28.70
CA THR A 42 -7.10 15.16 -28.47
C THR A 42 -7.13 16.09 -27.26
N LYS A 43 -7.24 17.39 -27.49
CA LYS A 43 -7.32 18.44 -26.45
C LYS A 43 -8.69 18.50 -25.74
N GLU A 44 -9.36 17.36 -25.55
CA GLU A 44 -10.64 17.32 -24.84
C GLU A 44 -10.41 17.58 -23.35
N LEU A 45 -10.99 18.66 -22.82
CA LEU A 45 -11.07 18.90 -21.38
C LEU A 45 -11.89 17.78 -20.74
N GLY A 46 -11.30 17.04 -19.80
CA GLY A 46 -11.99 15.97 -19.06
C GLY A 46 -11.74 14.57 -19.61
N THR A 47 -10.49 14.25 -19.93
CA THR A 47 -10.12 12.95 -20.49
C THR A 47 -10.45 11.81 -19.52
N CYS A 48 -11.35 10.90 -19.93
CA CYS A 48 -11.64 9.69 -19.18
C CYS A 48 -10.38 8.80 -19.11
N PRO A 49 -9.98 8.31 -17.91
CA PRO A 49 -8.76 7.49 -17.75
C PRO A 49 -8.89 6.09 -18.38
N VAL A 50 -10.10 5.73 -18.84
CA VAL A 50 -10.41 4.54 -19.62
C VAL A 50 -10.97 4.96 -20.96
N ARG A 51 -10.35 4.49 -22.05
CA ARG A 51 -10.83 4.74 -23.41
C ARG A 51 -10.76 3.46 -24.23
N GLN A 52 -11.83 3.17 -24.96
CA GLN A 52 -11.85 2.06 -25.90
C GLN A 52 -11.52 2.58 -27.30
N ILE A 53 -10.54 1.98 -27.97
CA ILE A 53 -10.14 2.31 -29.32
C ILE A 53 -10.10 1.01 -30.12
N GLY A 54 -11.02 0.89 -31.09
CA GLY A 54 -11.23 -0.36 -31.82
C GLY A 54 -11.62 -1.50 -30.87
N GLY A 55 -10.90 -2.62 -30.96
CA GLY A 55 -11.11 -3.80 -30.10
C GLY A 55 -10.33 -3.80 -28.79
N CYS A 56 -9.57 -2.75 -28.48
CA CYS A 56 -8.72 -2.69 -27.29
C CYS A 56 -9.19 -1.60 -26.33
N SER A 57 -9.07 -1.87 -25.04
CA SER A 57 -9.30 -0.92 -23.95
C SER A 57 -7.96 -0.39 -23.45
N PHE A 58 -7.86 0.93 -23.35
CA PHE A 58 -6.70 1.67 -22.86
C PHE A 58 -7.03 2.25 -21.49
N PHE A 59 -6.29 1.83 -20.47
CA PHE A 59 -6.34 2.43 -19.14
C PHE A 59 -5.06 3.23 -18.97
N TYR A 60 -5.16 4.50 -18.59
CA TYR A 60 -3.98 5.31 -18.43
C TYR A 60 -4.12 6.28 -17.28
N MET A 61 -2.97 6.57 -16.68
CA MET A 61 -2.85 7.62 -15.68
C MET A 61 -1.53 8.36 -15.86
N ARG A 62 -1.54 9.63 -15.47
CA ARG A 62 -0.34 10.47 -15.52
C ARG A 62 0.22 10.62 -14.12
N ILE A 63 1.48 10.23 -13.94
CA ILE A 63 2.23 10.42 -12.69
C ILE A 63 3.48 11.21 -13.04
N SER A 64 3.65 12.39 -12.42
CA SER A 64 4.73 13.32 -12.74
C SER A 64 4.74 13.69 -14.25
N ASN A 65 5.84 13.45 -14.95
CA ASN A 65 6.03 13.64 -16.39
C ASN A 65 5.92 12.33 -17.20
N VAL A 66 5.35 11.28 -16.63
CA VAL A 66 5.22 9.95 -17.26
C VAL A 66 3.75 9.55 -17.35
N TYR A 67 3.35 9.06 -18.52
CA TYR A 67 2.09 8.37 -18.73
C TYR A 67 2.31 6.86 -18.56
N ILE A 68 1.55 6.24 -17.68
CA ILE A 68 1.49 4.78 -17.56
C ILE A 68 0.23 4.33 -18.26
N VAL A 69 0.38 3.49 -19.28
CA VAL A 69 -0.71 3.03 -20.14
C VAL A 69 -0.77 1.51 -20.08
N ILE A 70 -1.92 0.98 -19.69
CA ILE A 70 -2.26 -0.43 -19.75
C ILE A 70 -3.17 -0.63 -20.96
N VAL A 71 -2.88 -1.65 -21.77
CA VAL A 71 -3.72 -2.06 -22.89
C VAL A 71 -4.26 -3.45 -22.62
N VAL A 72 -5.55 -3.66 -22.87
CA VAL A 72 -6.21 -4.96 -22.75
C VAL A 72 -7.13 -5.20 -23.95
N SER A 73 -7.07 -6.41 -24.53
CA SER A 73 -7.91 -6.82 -25.67
C SER A 73 -9.28 -7.38 -25.23
N SER A 74 -9.39 -7.82 -23.97
CA SER A 74 -10.55 -8.48 -23.39
C SER A 74 -11.19 -7.66 -22.26
N ASN A 75 -12.34 -8.11 -21.76
CA ASN A 75 -12.95 -7.54 -20.57
C ASN A 75 -12.00 -7.68 -19.36
N ALA A 76 -11.64 -6.55 -18.75
CA ALA A 76 -10.62 -6.44 -17.72
C ALA A 76 -11.18 -5.83 -16.44
N ASN A 77 -10.60 -6.19 -15.29
CA ASN A 77 -10.92 -5.50 -14.05
C ASN A 77 -10.14 -4.18 -13.98
N VAL A 78 -10.80 -3.10 -14.38
CA VAL A 78 -10.25 -1.74 -14.43
C VAL A 78 -9.73 -1.29 -13.05
N ALA A 79 -10.45 -1.59 -11.98
CA ALA A 79 -10.04 -1.21 -10.62
C ALA A 79 -8.75 -1.93 -10.21
N CYS A 80 -8.63 -3.23 -10.54
CA CYS A 80 -7.41 -4.00 -10.31
C CYS A 80 -6.23 -3.43 -11.11
N ALA A 81 -6.44 -3.05 -12.38
CA ALA A 81 -5.41 -2.43 -13.21
C ALA A 81 -4.90 -1.10 -12.62
N PHE A 82 -5.78 -0.19 -12.21
CA PHE A 82 -5.37 1.08 -11.59
C PHE A 82 -4.71 0.88 -10.23
N LYS A 83 -5.24 -0.03 -9.39
CA LYS A 83 -4.62 -0.36 -8.10
C LYS A 83 -3.21 -0.91 -8.29
N PHE A 84 -3.03 -1.81 -9.26
CA PHE A 84 -1.71 -2.33 -9.63
C PHE A 84 -0.74 -1.21 -10.02
N VAL A 85 -1.14 -0.27 -10.88
CA VAL A 85 -0.25 0.83 -11.30
C VAL A 85 0.16 1.70 -10.11
N VAL A 86 -0.76 2.04 -9.22
CA VAL A 86 -0.47 2.85 -8.03
C VAL A 86 0.53 2.13 -7.12
N GLU A 87 0.31 0.84 -6.84
CA GLU A 87 1.21 0.04 -6.00
C GLU A 87 2.57 -0.19 -6.67
N ALA A 88 2.61 -0.45 -7.97
CA ALA A 88 3.86 -0.61 -8.73
C ALA A 88 4.70 0.68 -8.69
N VAL A 89 4.07 1.85 -8.79
CA VAL A 89 4.78 3.13 -8.65
C VAL A 89 5.33 3.35 -7.25
N VAL A 90 4.59 2.97 -6.21
CA VAL A 90 5.08 3.02 -4.82
C VAL A 90 6.30 2.10 -4.66
N LEU A 91 6.24 0.89 -5.22
CA LEU A 91 7.35 -0.05 -5.26
C LEU A 91 8.56 0.55 -5.98
N PHE A 92 8.39 1.09 -7.20
CA PHE A 92 9.47 1.72 -7.96
C PHE A 92 10.12 2.88 -7.20
N LYS A 93 9.32 3.75 -6.58
CA LYS A 93 9.84 4.82 -5.71
C LYS A 93 10.66 4.28 -4.54
N SER A 94 10.25 3.16 -3.94
CA SER A 94 10.99 2.50 -2.86
C SER A 94 12.37 1.98 -3.30
N TYR A 95 12.55 1.66 -4.58
CA TYR A 95 13.84 1.29 -5.16
C TYR A 95 14.64 2.52 -5.62
N PHE A 96 14.02 3.54 -6.24
CA PHE A 96 14.73 4.69 -6.80
C PHE A 96 15.07 5.79 -5.79
N GLY A 97 14.76 5.61 -4.51
CA GLY A 97 14.98 6.63 -3.48
C GLY A 97 13.92 7.73 -3.45
N GLY A 98 12.71 7.46 -3.93
CA GLY A 98 11.52 8.31 -3.79
C GLY A 98 11.05 9.00 -5.07
N ALA A 99 11.91 9.09 -6.09
CA ALA A 99 11.56 9.71 -7.37
C ALA A 99 10.92 8.71 -8.35
N PHE A 100 9.97 9.20 -9.14
CA PHE A 100 9.39 8.48 -10.28
C PHE A 100 9.09 9.49 -11.39
N ASP A 101 10.08 9.68 -12.26
CA ASP A 101 10.07 10.57 -13.41
C ASP A 101 10.77 9.90 -14.61
N GLU A 102 10.77 10.58 -15.76
CA GLU A 102 11.39 10.11 -17.00
C GLU A 102 12.87 9.70 -16.83
N ASP A 103 13.64 10.46 -16.05
CA ASP A 103 15.07 10.22 -15.86
C ASP A 103 15.31 9.03 -14.92
N ALA A 104 14.54 8.90 -13.84
CA ALA A 104 14.58 7.75 -12.94
C ALA A 104 14.26 6.45 -13.68
N ILE A 105 13.26 6.46 -14.56
CA ILE A 105 12.90 5.28 -15.38
C ILE A 105 14.04 4.92 -16.34
N ARG A 106 14.62 5.91 -17.03
CA ARG A 106 15.74 5.68 -17.96
C ARG A 106 16.99 5.18 -17.28
N ASN A 107 17.31 5.67 -16.08
CA ASN A 107 18.51 5.26 -15.36
C ASN A 107 18.37 3.86 -14.72
N ASN A 108 17.14 3.40 -14.46
CA ASN A 108 16.86 2.14 -13.78
C ASN A 108 16.09 1.12 -14.65
N PHE A 109 16.17 1.24 -15.98
CA PHE A 109 15.34 0.44 -16.89
C PHE A 109 15.49 -1.07 -16.72
N VAL A 110 16.72 -1.56 -16.47
CA VAL A 110 16.98 -2.99 -16.22
C VAL A 110 16.21 -3.48 -15.00
N LEU A 111 16.32 -2.75 -13.89
CA LEU A 111 15.62 -3.06 -12.64
C LEU A 111 14.09 -3.01 -12.81
N ILE A 112 13.57 -2.09 -13.63
CA ILE A 112 12.14 -2.03 -13.92
C ILE A 112 11.68 -3.28 -14.68
N TYR A 113 12.45 -3.76 -15.65
CA TYR A 113 12.11 -4.99 -16.36
C TYR A 113 12.07 -6.21 -15.43
N GLU A 114 13.07 -6.37 -14.57
CA GLU A 114 13.10 -7.43 -13.56
C GLU A 114 11.91 -7.34 -12.61
N LEU A 115 11.61 -6.13 -12.11
CA LEU A 115 10.47 -5.92 -11.23
C LEU A 115 9.14 -6.21 -11.93
N LEU A 116 8.96 -5.76 -13.17
CA LEU A 116 7.74 -5.98 -13.96
C LEU A 116 7.46 -7.46 -14.21
N ASP A 117 8.51 -8.28 -14.38
CA ASP A 117 8.39 -9.73 -14.58
C ASP A 117 8.04 -10.46 -13.28
N GLU A 118 8.52 -9.99 -12.12
CA GLU A 118 8.17 -10.60 -10.83
C GLU A 118 6.79 -10.17 -10.30
N ILE A 119 6.38 -8.92 -10.53
CA ILE A 119 5.13 -8.39 -9.96
C ILE A 119 3.88 -8.73 -10.77
N MET A 120 4.03 -9.22 -12.00
CA MET A 120 2.91 -9.57 -12.87
C MET A 120 3.27 -10.74 -13.77
N ASP A 121 2.41 -11.76 -13.80
CA ASP A 121 2.56 -12.92 -14.68
C ASP A 121 1.31 -13.07 -15.55
N PHE A 122 1.49 -13.13 -16.87
CA PHE A 122 0.44 -13.27 -17.87
C PHE A 122 -0.77 -12.31 -17.68
N GLY A 123 -0.52 -11.10 -17.16
CA GLY A 123 -1.55 -10.09 -16.92
C GLY A 123 -2.27 -10.18 -15.57
N TYR A 124 -1.81 -11.06 -14.68
CA TYR A 124 -2.28 -11.20 -13.31
C TYR A 124 -1.24 -10.62 -12.34
N PRO A 125 -1.59 -9.57 -11.58
CA PRO A 125 -0.75 -9.06 -10.51
C PRO A 125 -0.41 -10.15 -9.49
N GLN A 126 0.85 -10.22 -9.10
CA GLN A 126 1.37 -11.14 -8.09
C GLN A 126 1.60 -10.37 -6.78
N ASN A 127 2.81 -10.44 -6.22
CA ASN A 127 3.17 -9.77 -4.98
C ASN A 127 3.91 -8.45 -5.27
N LEU A 128 3.39 -7.35 -4.75
CA LEU A 128 3.97 -6.01 -4.93
C LEU A 128 4.67 -5.47 -3.67
N SER A 129 4.87 -6.31 -2.65
CA SER A 129 5.41 -5.88 -1.36
C SER A 129 6.90 -5.55 -1.48
N PRO A 130 7.33 -4.29 -1.26
CA PRO A 130 8.73 -3.88 -1.42
C PRO A 130 9.69 -4.63 -0.48
N GLU A 131 9.23 -4.97 0.73
CA GLU A 131 10.04 -5.66 1.73
C GLU A 131 10.45 -7.07 1.29
N ILE A 132 9.59 -7.74 0.53
CA ILE A 132 9.80 -9.11 0.06
C ILE A 132 10.65 -9.07 -1.21
N LEU A 133 10.29 -8.22 -2.16
CA LEU A 133 10.98 -8.13 -3.44
C LEU A 133 12.44 -7.68 -3.29
N LYS A 134 12.75 -6.83 -2.30
CA LYS A 134 14.13 -6.40 -1.99
C LYS A 134 15.04 -7.53 -1.50
N LEU A 135 14.49 -8.69 -1.13
CA LEU A 135 15.28 -9.86 -0.74
C LEU A 135 15.84 -10.62 -1.94
N TYR A 136 15.16 -10.57 -3.09
CA TYR A 136 15.52 -11.35 -4.28
C TYR A 136 16.11 -10.46 -5.39
N ILE A 137 15.55 -9.26 -5.57
CA ILE A 137 16.03 -8.27 -6.53
C ILE A 137 16.88 -7.26 -5.78
N THR A 138 18.19 -7.44 -5.82
CA THR A 138 19.15 -6.55 -5.14
C THR A 138 19.78 -5.56 -6.13
N GLN A 139 19.92 -4.31 -5.70
CA GLN A 139 20.57 -3.24 -6.49
C GLN A 139 22.10 -3.37 -6.47
N GLU A 140 22.66 -4.52 -6.85
CA GLU A 140 24.12 -4.68 -6.86
C GLU A 140 24.85 -3.63 -7.74
N GLY A 141 24.13 -2.90 -8.60
CA GLY A 141 24.66 -1.86 -9.49
C GLY A 141 24.53 -0.39 -9.07
N VAL A 142 23.73 0.00 -8.07
CA VAL A 142 23.58 1.42 -7.68
C VAL A 142 23.83 1.60 -6.19
N ARG A 143 25.11 1.57 -5.83
CA ARG A 143 25.56 1.89 -4.47
C ARG A 143 25.38 3.38 -4.21
N SER A 144 24.44 3.76 -3.36
CA SER A 144 24.54 5.04 -2.66
C SER A 144 25.79 4.99 -1.75
N PRO A 145 26.53 6.08 -1.56
CA PRO A 145 27.80 6.08 -0.81
C PRO A 145 27.64 5.85 0.71
N PHE A 146 26.47 5.43 1.18
CA PHE A 146 26.16 5.20 2.59
C PHE A 146 25.68 3.76 2.83
N SER A 147 26.50 2.77 2.49
CA SER A 147 26.30 1.40 2.95
C SER A 147 27.63 0.71 3.21
N SER A 148 27.90 0.45 4.49
CA SER A 148 29.08 -0.26 4.98
C SER A 148 28.93 -1.77 4.78
N LYS A 149 29.89 -2.35 4.05
CA LYS A 149 30.35 -3.76 3.92
C LYS A 149 29.32 -4.91 4.11
N PRO A 150 29.26 -5.87 3.17
CA PRO A 150 28.43 -7.07 3.32
C PRO A 150 29.08 -8.04 4.31
N ALA A 151 28.30 -8.48 5.30
CA ALA A 151 28.61 -9.66 6.11
C ALA A 151 27.80 -10.83 5.57
N ASP A 152 28.46 -11.95 5.30
CA ASP A 152 27.88 -13.23 4.91
C ASP A 152 26.70 -13.59 5.83
N LYS A 153 25.48 -13.44 5.32
CA LYS A 153 24.28 -14.06 5.89
C LYS A 153 23.74 -15.04 4.86
N PRO A 154 23.40 -16.28 5.27
CA PRO A 154 22.81 -17.24 4.36
C PRO A 154 21.53 -16.66 3.77
N VAL A 155 21.38 -16.82 2.44
CA VAL A 155 20.21 -16.41 1.67
C VAL A 155 18.96 -16.96 2.38
N PRO A 156 18.03 -16.13 2.84
CA PRO A 156 16.84 -16.62 3.53
C PRO A 156 16.04 -17.53 2.58
N ASN A 157 15.46 -18.61 3.10
CA ASN A 157 14.59 -19.53 2.35
C ASN A 157 13.37 -18.75 1.82
N ALA A 158 13.53 -18.23 0.61
CA ALA A 158 12.62 -17.34 -0.09
C ALA A 158 11.20 -17.88 -0.24
N THR A 159 11.12 -19.18 -0.51
CA THR A 159 9.91 -19.90 -0.89
C THR A 159 8.86 -19.95 0.20
N LEU A 160 9.24 -19.91 1.48
CA LEU A 160 8.30 -19.96 2.60
C LEU A 160 7.59 -18.62 2.86
N GLN A 161 8.25 -17.49 2.60
CA GLN A 161 7.66 -16.15 2.79
C GLN A 161 6.68 -15.78 1.67
N VAL A 162 6.83 -16.38 0.49
CA VAL A 162 5.96 -16.15 -0.67
C VAL A 162 4.70 -17.04 -0.62
N THR A 163 4.76 -18.20 0.04
CA THR A 163 3.65 -19.18 0.09
C THR A 163 2.94 -19.30 1.44
N GLY A 164 3.49 -18.68 2.49
CA GLY A 164 2.91 -18.67 3.84
C GLY A 164 1.67 -17.77 3.97
N ALA A 165 0.82 -18.04 4.96
CA ALA A 165 -0.38 -17.24 5.26
C ALA A 165 -0.07 -15.79 5.70
N VAL A 166 1.18 -15.49 6.07
CA VAL A 166 1.65 -14.15 6.46
C VAL A 166 2.81 -13.76 5.55
N GLY A 167 2.50 -13.07 4.44
CA GLY A 167 3.52 -12.65 3.46
C GLY A 167 4.30 -11.40 3.90
N TRP A 168 3.69 -10.52 4.69
CA TRP A 168 4.20 -9.18 5.00
C TRP A 168 5.14 -9.10 6.22
N ARG A 169 5.55 -10.23 6.83
CA ARG A 169 6.45 -10.24 8.00
C ARG A 169 7.42 -11.41 7.96
N ARG A 170 8.69 -11.14 8.21
CA ARG A 170 9.75 -12.16 8.23
C ARG A 170 9.85 -12.88 9.58
N GLU A 171 10.04 -14.19 9.53
CA GLU A 171 10.37 -14.99 10.72
C GLU A 171 11.79 -14.68 11.24
N GLY A 172 11.99 -14.75 12.55
CA GLY A 172 13.31 -14.59 13.18
C GLY A 172 13.83 -13.15 13.31
N LEU A 173 12.98 -12.13 13.16
CA LEU A 173 13.35 -10.73 13.49
C LEU A 173 13.72 -10.62 14.97
N VAL A 174 14.85 -9.97 15.29
CA VAL A 174 15.36 -9.77 16.66
C VAL A 174 15.90 -8.35 16.81
N TYR A 175 15.39 -7.61 17.80
CA TYR A 175 15.81 -6.25 18.12
C TYR A 175 16.63 -6.16 19.42
N LYS A 176 17.71 -5.36 19.43
CA LYS A 176 18.64 -5.18 20.57
C LYS A 176 18.68 -3.72 21.05
N LYS A 177 17.64 -3.20 21.74
CA LYS A 177 17.76 -2.13 22.77
C LYS A 177 16.40 -1.73 23.37
N ASN A 178 16.46 -1.38 24.66
CA ASN A 178 15.36 -0.97 25.55
C ASN A 178 14.93 0.47 25.31
N GLU A 179 13.63 0.70 25.14
CA GLU A 179 12.81 1.78 25.76
C GLU A 179 11.41 1.80 25.10
N VAL A 180 10.33 1.77 25.88
CA VAL A 180 8.96 1.98 25.35
C VAL A 180 8.63 3.46 25.53
N ILE A 181 8.53 4.20 24.43
CA ILE A 181 8.17 5.62 24.47
C ILE A 181 6.88 5.80 23.67
N LEU A 182 5.77 5.98 24.38
CA LEU A 182 4.49 6.33 23.78
C LEU A 182 4.49 7.85 23.56
N LEU A 183 4.96 8.32 22.40
CA LEU A 183 4.86 9.72 22.02
C LEU A 183 3.52 9.97 21.32
N CYS A 184 2.47 10.15 22.11
CA CYS A 184 1.23 10.77 21.61
C CYS A 184 1.48 12.28 21.59
N LEU A 185 1.92 12.82 20.46
CA LEU A 185 2.04 14.27 20.30
C LEU A 185 0.70 14.82 19.80
N PHE A 186 0.03 15.52 20.73
CA PHE A 186 -1.10 16.44 20.60
C PHE A 186 -2.52 15.88 20.87
N TYR A 187 -3.11 16.50 21.91
CA TYR A 187 -4.48 16.44 22.46
C TYR A 187 -4.84 15.26 23.38
N GLU A 188 -5.39 15.64 24.55
CA GLU A 188 -5.85 14.78 25.65
C GLU A 188 -6.80 13.67 25.19
N PHE A 189 -6.27 12.46 24.95
CA PHE A 189 -7.04 11.24 25.13
C PHE A 189 -6.18 10.18 25.84
N GLU A 190 -6.50 9.93 27.10
CA GLU A 190 -6.09 8.70 27.79
C GLU A 190 -6.71 7.48 27.08
N TYR A 191 -5.98 6.36 27.10
CA TYR A 191 -6.37 5.00 26.72
C TYR A 191 -6.05 4.54 25.28
N CYS A 192 -4.77 4.26 25.03
CA CYS A 192 -4.36 3.08 24.25
C CYS A 192 -3.58 2.14 25.18
N LYS A 193 -4.23 1.06 25.64
CA LYS A 193 -3.57 0.02 26.46
C LYS A 193 -3.21 -1.16 25.56
N ALA A 194 -1.99 -1.18 25.04
CA ALA A 194 -1.45 -2.39 24.42
C ALA A 194 -1.18 -3.42 25.55
N ILE A 195 -1.94 -4.51 25.57
CA ILE A 195 -1.68 -5.64 26.48
C ILE A 195 -0.76 -6.60 25.72
N LEU A 196 0.53 -6.60 26.06
CA LEU A 196 1.49 -7.59 25.56
C LEU A 196 1.52 -8.79 26.53
N PRO A 197 1.34 -10.03 26.05
CA PRO A 197 1.52 -11.22 26.89
C PRO A 197 3.00 -11.45 27.21
N ASP A 198 3.27 -11.84 28.45
CA ASP A 198 4.58 -12.10 29.03
C ASP A 198 5.46 -13.02 28.17
N PHE A 199 6.57 -12.48 27.63
CA PHE A 199 7.69 -13.28 27.14
C PHE A 199 9.03 -12.68 27.59
N ASN A 200 9.81 -13.53 28.25
CA ASN A 200 11.15 -13.27 28.74
C ASN A 200 12.08 -12.94 27.56
N THR A 201 12.83 -11.83 27.66
CA THR A 201 13.89 -11.37 26.73
C THR A 201 13.51 -11.08 25.27
N GLN A 202 13.00 -9.86 25.00
CA GLN A 202 13.37 -8.96 23.89
C GLN A 202 12.38 -7.79 23.86
N VAL A 203 12.89 -6.59 23.64
CA VAL A 203 12.10 -5.35 23.71
C VAL A 203 11.20 -5.26 22.49
N LEU A 204 9.93 -5.00 22.74
CA LEU A 204 8.90 -4.81 21.73
C LEU A 204 8.51 -3.34 21.74
N GLN A 205 8.94 -2.57 20.73
CA GLN A 205 8.51 -1.17 20.58
C GLN A 205 7.42 -1.08 19.52
N VAL A 206 6.32 -0.45 19.89
CA VAL A 206 5.25 -0.05 18.98
C VAL A 206 5.01 1.43 19.18
N PHE A 207 5.10 2.20 18.10
CA PHE A 207 4.62 3.57 18.05
C PHE A 207 3.31 3.59 17.26
N LEU A 208 2.35 4.39 17.72
CA LEU A 208 1.02 4.55 17.14
C LEU A 208 0.77 6.05 17.03
N ASP A 209 0.68 6.53 15.80
CA ASP A 209 0.34 7.91 15.49
C ASP A 209 -1.07 7.94 14.90
N ILE A 210 -1.99 8.60 15.61
CA ILE A 210 -3.35 8.84 15.13
C ILE A 210 -3.37 10.21 14.46
N VAL A 211 -3.57 10.23 13.14
CA VAL A 211 -3.57 11.45 12.35
C VAL A 211 -4.97 11.71 11.82
N GLU A 212 -5.57 12.81 12.24
CA GLU A 212 -6.90 13.24 11.79
C GLU A 212 -6.78 14.45 10.87
N SER A 213 -7.47 14.39 9.73
CA SER A 213 -7.60 15.49 8.77
C SER A 213 -9.05 15.94 8.73
N VAL A 214 -9.29 17.19 9.15
CA VAL A 214 -10.62 17.80 9.12
C VAL A 214 -10.86 18.46 7.77
N ASN A 215 -11.79 17.93 7.00
CA ASN A 215 -12.23 18.50 5.73
C ASN A 215 -13.45 19.40 5.99
N LEU A 216 -13.26 20.72 5.85
CA LEU A 216 -14.32 21.70 6.06
C LEU A 216 -14.55 22.51 4.78
N LEU A 217 -15.77 22.47 4.26
CA LEU A 217 -16.24 23.37 3.20
C LEU A 217 -17.28 24.31 3.78
N MET A 218 -17.00 25.61 3.75
CA MET A 218 -17.89 26.65 4.25
C MET A 218 -18.35 27.56 3.11
N SER A 219 -19.63 27.92 3.12
CA SER A 219 -20.17 28.93 2.23
C SER A 219 -19.61 30.31 2.58
N SER A 220 -19.59 31.23 1.60
CA SER A 220 -19.23 32.64 1.83
C SER A 220 -20.14 33.34 2.85
N LYS A 221 -21.33 32.79 3.13
CA LYS A 221 -22.27 33.25 4.17
C LYS A 221 -21.95 32.72 5.59
N GLY A 222 -20.93 31.90 5.76
CA GLY A 222 -20.55 31.30 7.05
C GLY A 222 -21.28 30.01 7.41
N SER A 223 -22.10 29.45 6.52
CA SER A 223 -22.74 28.15 6.74
C SER A 223 -21.81 27.01 6.33
N VAL A 224 -21.64 26.01 7.20
CA VAL A 224 -20.90 24.78 6.87
C VAL A 224 -21.69 23.97 5.85
N LEU A 225 -21.07 23.70 4.70
CA LEU A 225 -21.64 22.89 3.61
C LEU A 225 -21.23 21.43 3.72
N ARG A 226 -19.99 21.17 4.16
CA ARG A 226 -19.46 19.83 4.37
C ARG A 226 -18.43 19.86 5.51
N CYS A 227 -18.54 18.92 6.44
CA CYS A 227 -17.58 18.70 7.51
C CYS A 227 -17.42 17.19 7.68
N ASP A 228 -16.25 16.66 7.35
CA ASP A 228 -15.90 15.26 7.58
C ASP A 228 -14.47 15.15 8.12
N VAL A 229 -14.20 14.11 8.89
CA VAL A 229 -12.88 13.83 9.46
C VAL A 229 -12.37 12.55 8.84
N THR A 230 -11.20 12.64 8.19
CA THR A 230 -10.47 11.45 7.73
C THR A 230 -9.36 11.14 8.72
N GLY A 231 -9.51 10.07 9.48
CA GLY A 231 -8.48 9.56 10.39
C GLY A 231 -7.56 8.57 9.69
N LYS A 232 -6.33 8.40 10.18
CA LYS A 232 -5.47 7.27 9.86
C LYS A 232 -4.63 6.90 11.07
N ILE A 233 -4.38 5.61 11.25
CA ILE A 233 -3.49 5.10 12.29
C ILE A 233 -2.21 4.62 11.62
N LEU A 234 -1.15 5.38 11.81
CA LEU A 234 0.20 5.01 11.40
C LEU A 234 0.87 4.27 12.53
N MET A 235 1.55 3.17 12.22
CA MET A 235 2.17 2.31 13.21
C MET A 235 3.63 2.07 12.84
N LYS A 236 4.51 2.10 13.85
CA LYS A 236 5.93 1.76 13.70
C LYS A 236 6.29 0.63 14.64
N CYS A 237 6.58 -0.53 14.08
CA CYS A 237 6.80 -1.76 14.85
C CYS A 237 8.26 -2.19 14.80
N PHE A 238 8.88 -2.29 15.98
CA PHE A 238 10.15 -2.97 16.18
C PHE A 238 9.93 -4.13 17.13
N LEU A 239 9.33 -5.18 16.59
CA LEU A 239 8.93 -6.37 17.33
C LEU A 239 9.78 -7.56 16.91
N SER A 240 10.12 -8.41 17.88
CA SER A 240 10.87 -9.63 17.59
C SER A 240 9.89 -10.79 17.34
N GLY A 241 10.26 -11.72 16.46
CA GLY A 241 9.42 -12.87 16.09
C GLY A 241 8.13 -12.51 15.34
N MET A 242 7.08 -13.32 15.55
CA MET A 242 5.75 -13.21 14.92
C MET A 242 4.66 -12.89 15.96
N PRO A 243 4.55 -11.64 16.42
CA PRO A 243 3.57 -11.25 17.43
C PRO A 243 2.15 -11.15 16.83
N ASP A 244 1.14 -11.68 17.53
CA ASP A 244 -0.28 -11.39 17.26
C ASP A 244 -0.71 -10.21 18.16
N LEU A 245 -0.95 -9.06 17.55
CA LEU A 245 -1.38 -7.85 18.23
C LEU A 245 -2.89 -7.68 18.16
N LYS A 246 -3.45 -7.02 19.19
CA LYS A 246 -4.86 -6.66 19.27
C LYS A 246 -4.99 -5.18 19.61
N LEU A 247 -5.71 -4.44 18.78
CA LEU A 247 -6.08 -3.05 19.00
C LEU A 247 -7.59 -2.97 19.25
N GLY A 248 -7.96 -2.37 20.39
CA GLY A 248 -9.34 -2.04 20.72
C GLY A 248 -9.58 -0.54 20.47
N LEU A 249 -10.69 -0.23 19.81
CA LEU A 249 -11.15 1.14 19.57
C LEU A 249 -12.43 1.39 20.39
N ASN A 250 -12.63 2.63 20.85
CA ASN A 250 -13.86 3.05 21.54
C ASN A 250 -15.00 3.30 20.54
N ASP A 251 -15.32 2.30 19.73
CA ASP A 251 -16.43 2.34 18.77
C ASP A 251 -17.77 2.10 19.49
N LYS A 252 -18.80 2.89 19.16
CA LYS A 252 -20.17 2.74 19.69
C LYS A 252 -20.68 1.30 19.58
N ILE A 253 -20.38 0.64 18.46
CA ILE A 253 -20.88 -0.71 18.16
C ILE A 253 -20.19 -1.78 19.02
N GLY A 254 -18.93 -1.58 19.40
CA GLY A 254 -18.18 -2.51 20.24
C GLY A 254 -18.65 -2.49 21.71
N LEU A 255 -18.96 -1.31 22.23
CA LEU A 255 -19.33 -1.09 23.63
C LEU A 255 -20.77 -1.54 23.95
N GLU A 256 -21.67 -1.56 22.97
CA GLU A 256 -23.02 -2.13 23.13
C GLU A 256 -22.99 -3.65 23.40
N LYS A 257 -22.05 -4.39 22.79
CA LYS A 257 -21.87 -5.82 23.08
C LYS A 257 -21.26 -6.05 24.46
N GLU A 258 -20.33 -5.20 24.89
CA GLU A 258 -19.67 -5.34 26.20
C GLU A 258 -20.59 -5.00 27.39
N SER A 259 -21.49 -4.03 27.20
CA SER A 259 -22.49 -3.62 28.20
C SER A 259 -23.60 -4.66 28.44
N GLN A 260 -23.85 -5.58 27.49
CA GLN A 260 -24.77 -6.70 27.72
C GLN A 260 -24.16 -7.83 28.58
N LEU A 261 -22.82 -7.94 28.67
CA LEU A 261 -22.15 -9.00 29.41
C LEU A 261 -21.71 -8.61 30.83
N LYS A 262 -21.67 -7.32 31.17
CA LYS A 262 -21.26 -6.85 32.51
C LYS A 262 -22.26 -5.84 33.05
N SER A 263 -23.01 -6.25 34.07
CA SER A 263 -23.92 -5.43 34.88
C SER A 263 -23.17 -4.40 35.73
N ARG A 264 -22.46 -3.47 35.09
CA ARG A 264 -21.81 -2.35 35.77
C ARG A 264 -21.98 -1.09 34.92
N PRO A 265 -22.49 0.02 35.47
CA PRO A 265 -22.63 1.25 34.71
C PRO A 265 -21.23 1.81 34.48
N THR A 266 -20.66 1.58 33.29
CA THR A 266 -19.45 2.26 32.86
C THR A 266 -19.82 3.66 32.43
N LYS A 267 -19.07 4.65 32.95
CA LYS A 267 -19.18 6.07 32.64
C LYS A 267 -19.36 6.28 31.13
N SER A 268 -20.14 7.30 30.78
CA SER A 268 -20.24 7.91 29.45
C SER A 268 -18.84 8.21 28.88
N GLY A 269 -18.20 7.19 28.32
CA GLY A 269 -17.03 7.34 27.48
C GLY A 269 -17.51 7.95 26.17
N LYS A 270 -16.83 8.99 25.69
CA LYS A 270 -17.07 9.50 24.35
C LYS A 270 -16.79 8.37 23.37
N THR A 271 -17.82 7.94 22.66
CA THR A 271 -17.74 6.87 21.69
C THR A 271 -17.60 7.47 20.29
N ILE A 272 -16.73 6.86 19.50
CA ILE A 272 -16.44 7.29 18.12
C ILE A 272 -17.36 6.48 17.20
N GLU A 273 -18.06 7.15 16.29
CA GLU A 273 -18.74 6.49 15.17
C GLU A 273 -17.77 6.47 14.00
N LEU A 274 -17.48 5.26 13.51
CA LEU A 274 -16.64 5.06 12.33
C LEU A 274 -17.57 4.70 11.17
N ASP A 275 -17.68 5.60 10.19
CA ASP A 275 -18.56 5.41 9.03
C ASP A 275 -18.00 4.35 8.06
N ASP A 276 -16.78 4.61 7.56
CA ASP A 276 -16.06 3.73 6.65
C ASP A 276 -14.67 3.47 7.22
N VAL A 277 -14.26 2.19 7.27
CA VAL A 277 -12.93 1.80 7.74
C VAL A 277 -12.25 0.91 6.71
N THR A 278 -11.06 1.32 6.31
CA THR A 278 -10.14 0.53 5.51
C THR A 278 -9.00 0.03 6.38
N PHE A 279 -8.64 -1.24 6.21
CA PHE A 279 -7.59 -1.89 7.00
C PHE A 279 -6.43 -2.33 6.13
N HIS A 280 -5.26 -2.37 6.72
CA HIS A 280 -4.10 -3.06 6.16
C HIS A 280 -4.40 -4.56 6.00
N GLN A 281 -3.78 -5.19 5.00
CA GLN A 281 -3.94 -6.63 4.72
C GLN A 281 -3.58 -7.55 5.89
N CYS A 282 -2.84 -7.04 6.88
CA CYS A 282 -2.48 -7.79 8.07
C CYS A 282 -3.63 -7.99 9.07
N VAL A 283 -4.74 -7.27 8.91
CA VAL A 283 -5.87 -7.31 9.82
C VAL A 283 -6.80 -8.47 9.48
N ASN A 284 -7.17 -9.24 10.49
CA ASN A 284 -8.15 -10.29 10.37
C ASN A 284 -9.58 -9.69 10.37
N LEU A 285 -10.11 -9.45 9.17
CA LEU A 285 -11.45 -8.89 8.97
C LEU A 285 -12.57 -9.77 9.55
N THR A 286 -12.38 -11.10 9.56
CA THR A 286 -13.36 -12.03 10.14
C THR A 286 -13.49 -11.83 11.65
N ARG A 287 -12.36 -11.71 12.37
CA ARG A 287 -12.35 -11.41 13.81
C ARG A 287 -12.88 -10.00 14.11
N PHE A 288 -12.55 -9.02 13.26
CA PHE A 288 -13.08 -7.67 13.41
C PHE A 288 -14.62 -7.66 13.31
N ASN A 289 -15.19 -8.38 12.35
CA ASN A 289 -16.65 -8.44 12.18
C ASN A 289 -17.36 -9.13 13.36
N SER A 290 -16.76 -10.15 13.99
CA SER A 290 -17.36 -10.84 15.14
C SER A 290 -17.17 -10.08 16.45
N GLU A 291 -15.93 -9.72 16.77
CA GLU A 291 -15.48 -9.24 18.09
C GLU A 291 -15.23 -7.73 18.14
N LYS A 292 -15.30 -7.01 17.00
CA LYS A 292 -14.94 -5.59 16.89
C LYS A 292 -13.54 -5.26 17.42
N THR A 293 -12.66 -6.26 17.41
CA THR A 293 -11.26 -6.16 17.82
C THR A 293 -10.38 -6.29 16.60
N VAL A 294 -9.48 -5.34 16.40
CA VAL A 294 -8.51 -5.35 15.29
C VAL A 294 -7.35 -6.26 15.68
N SER A 295 -7.35 -7.50 15.18
CA SER A 295 -6.28 -8.50 15.43
C SER A 295 -5.42 -8.67 14.18
N PHE A 296 -4.09 -8.59 14.35
CA PHE A 296 -3.15 -8.58 13.24
C PHE A 296 -1.72 -8.96 13.65
N VAL A 297 -0.97 -9.50 12.69
CA VAL A 297 0.49 -9.64 12.78
C VAL A 297 1.11 -8.45 12.04
N PRO A 298 1.72 -7.46 12.71
CA PRO A 298 2.17 -6.23 12.06
C PRO A 298 3.37 -6.46 11.12
N PRO A 299 3.43 -5.77 9.97
CA PRO A 299 4.68 -5.57 9.24
C PRO A 299 5.79 -4.99 10.13
N ASP A 300 7.03 -5.11 9.66
CA ASP A 300 8.19 -4.58 10.36
C ASP A 300 8.45 -3.11 9.93
N GLY A 301 8.77 -2.22 10.87
CA GLY A 301 8.94 -0.80 10.57
C GLY A 301 7.62 -0.03 10.48
N GLU A 302 7.57 0.98 9.59
CA GLU A 302 6.46 1.94 9.47
C GLU A 302 5.42 1.51 8.44
N PHE A 303 4.15 1.48 8.82
CA PHE A 303 3.03 1.18 7.93
C PHE A 303 1.72 1.85 8.39
N GLU A 304 0.75 1.99 7.48
CA GLU A 304 -0.61 2.44 7.79
C GLU A 304 -1.46 1.22 8.18
N LEU A 305 -1.95 1.18 9.42
CA LEU A 305 -2.76 0.07 9.93
C LEU A 305 -4.22 0.17 9.49
N MET A 306 -4.79 1.37 9.58
CA MET A 306 -6.17 1.64 9.17
C MET A 306 -6.37 3.12 8.81
N LYS A 307 -7.41 3.38 8.02
CA LYS A 307 -7.85 4.70 7.58
C LYS A 307 -9.36 4.72 7.44
#